data_AF-A0ABD2S3T0-F1
#
_entry.id   AF-A0ABD2S3T0-F1
#
_cell.length_a   1.000
_cell.length_b   1.000
_cell.length_c   1.000
_cell.angle_alpha   90.00
_cell.angle_beta   90.00
_cell.angle_gamma   90.00
#
_symmetry.space_group_name_H-M   'P 1'
#
loop_
_entity.id
_entity.type
_entity.pdbx_description
1 polymer ?
#
loop_
_entity_poly.entity_id
_entity_poly.type
_entity_poly.pdbx_seq_one_letter_code
_entity_poly.pdbx_strand_id
1 'polypeptide(L)'
;MRKHKQRYESVLKLAKFLIAKDTSWECSESALNQVEPRSHKYRLMSDVSKSEEKEEQDGVAPAGQVVTKIAESPLILATKSGCTEIVDEILKTYPQAVEYVDSEGRNVLHVAIKYRQMQIFDIVEKMGMPMRRLKRKITHQGNSILHMVGVKEDTEIADMRSPALLLQENLLLFERVKSVCSADFFEIINEEGKTAEELFTKANATLRSEAKDWLKRTAENCTIVAVLIATVAFAAAYTIPGGPNQSTGYPVLLAQPFFVIFTIGDVLSITFALTSMITFLSILTSSFLLHEFRRSLPQKLILGVTLLILSVSMMMLAFASTIILMIHYKERWTKIALSSMAFLPVTIFAVSYFPLYVSLWKNFNYSLRKLSMAFPRCKILSGKPRDDSPLTISSSLHESGSTKFGISTSYY
;
A
#
# COMPACT_ATOMS: atom_id res chain seq x y z
N MET A 1 -17.06 17.55 -19.57
CA MET A 1 -16.02 17.92 -18.59
C MET A 1 -16.03 19.38 -18.13
N ARG A 2 -16.03 20.39 -19.03
CA ARG A 2 -15.92 21.83 -18.65
C ARG A 2 -17.00 22.36 -17.70
N LYS A 3 -18.27 21.96 -17.89
CA LYS A 3 -19.40 22.33 -16.99
C LYS A 3 -19.28 21.76 -15.57
N HIS A 4 -18.75 20.54 -15.42
CA HIS A 4 -18.53 19.94 -14.10
C HIS A 4 -17.43 20.65 -13.33
N LYS A 5 -16.34 21.04 -14.01
CA LYS A 5 -15.27 21.83 -13.41
C LYS A 5 -15.76 23.19 -12.89
N GLN A 6 -16.55 23.91 -13.69
CA GLN A 6 -17.13 25.20 -13.27
C GLN A 6 -18.10 25.08 -12.09
N ARG A 7 -18.93 24.02 -12.06
CA ARG A 7 -19.80 23.75 -10.91
C ARG A 7 -19.00 23.47 -9.65
N TYR A 8 -17.96 22.64 -9.73
CA TYR A 8 -17.07 22.35 -8.61
C TYR A 8 -16.39 23.62 -8.08
N GLU A 9 -15.84 24.47 -8.96
CA GLU A 9 -15.23 25.75 -8.57
C GLU A 9 -16.23 26.70 -7.89
N SER A 10 -17.47 26.73 -8.38
CA SER A 10 -18.55 27.54 -7.79
C SER A 10 -18.95 27.04 -6.39
N VAL A 11 -19.05 25.72 -6.23
CA VAL A 11 -19.33 25.08 -4.93
C VAL A 11 -18.19 25.32 -3.95
N LEU A 12 -16.93 25.21 -4.38
CA LEU A 12 -15.77 25.51 -3.52
C LEU A 12 -15.76 26.97 -3.06
N LYS A 13 -16.10 27.91 -3.96
CA LYS A 13 -16.18 29.34 -3.63
C LYS A 13 -17.29 29.63 -2.62
N LEU A 14 -18.44 28.98 -2.78
CA LEU A 14 -19.54 29.05 -1.81
C LEU A 14 -19.12 28.45 -0.47
N ALA A 15 -18.46 27.29 -0.47
CA ALA A 15 -17.97 26.64 0.74
C ALA A 15 -17.01 27.56 1.51
N LYS A 16 -16.03 28.18 0.83
CA LYS A 16 -15.14 29.18 1.45
C LYS A 16 -15.89 30.34 2.11
N PHE A 17 -16.91 30.85 1.43
CA PHE A 17 -17.74 31.94 1.97
C PHE A 17 -18.53 31.52 3.22
N LEU A 18 -19.08 30.30 3.23
CA LEU A 18 -19.82 29.76 4.37
C LEU A 18 -18.89 29.43 5.54
N ILE A 19 -17.72 28.85 5.25
CA ILE A 19 -16.70 28.53 6.26
C ILE A 19 -16.30 29.81 7.00
N ALA A 20 -16.03 30.92 6.29
CA ALA A 20 -15.66 32.19 6.91
C ALA A 20 -16.73 32.81 7.83
N LYS A 21 -17.95 32.27 7.83
CA LYS A 21 -19.05 32.69 8.70
C LYS A 21 -19.41 31.64 9.76
N ASP A 22 -18.74 30.50 9.77
CA ASP A 22 -19.03 29.38 10.67
C ASP A 22 -18.31 29.55 12.02
N THR A 23 -19.10 29.72 13.08
CA THR A 23 -18.64 29.73 14.47
C THR A 23 -19.09 28.49 15.24
N SER A 24 -19.63 27.47 14.55
CA SER A 24 -20.16 26.25 15.21
C SER A 24 -19.13 25.49 16.05
N TRP A 25 -17.83 25.69 15.79
CA TRP A 25 -16.74 25.10 16.55
C TRP A 25 -16.57 25.69 17.97
N GLU A 26 -17.06 26.91 18.22
CA GLU A 26 -16.98 27.58 19.53
C GLU A 26 -17.86 26.90 20.61
N CYS A 27 -18.92 26.19 20.20
CA CYS A 27 -19.81 25.46 21.11
C CYS A 27 -19.12 24.34 21.92
N SER A 28 -17.88 23.95 21.59
CA SER A 28 -17.12 22.95 22.36
C SER A 28 -16.63 23.46 23.72
N GLU A 29 -16.41 24.77 23.87
CA GLU A 29 -15.84 25.33 25.12
C GLU A 29 -16.85 25.25 26.29
N SER A 30 -18.16 25.28 26.00
CA SER A 30 -19.21 25.11 27.01
C SER A 30 -19.44 23.65 27.42
N ALA A 31 -19.26 22.69 26.50
CA ALA A 31 -19.41 21.26 26.77
C ALA A 31 -18.23 20.68 27.57
N LEU A 32 -17.00 21.20 27.36
CA LEU A 32 -15.82 20.76 28.11
C LEU A 32 -15.91 21.09 29.62
N ASN A 33 -16.64 22.15 29.98
CA ASN A 33 -16.83 22.56 31.38
C ASN A 33 -17.86 21.68 32.14
N GLN A 34 -18.55 20.75 31.46
CA GLN A 34 -19.54 19.86 32.08
C GLN A 34 -19.08 18.40 32.18
N VAL A 35 -17.95 18.03 31.56
CA VAL A 35 -17.46 16.64 31.55
C VAL A 35 -16.22 16.53 32.44
N GLU A 36 -16.39 15.97 33.64
CA GLU A 36 -15.26 15.62 34.51
C GLU A 36 -14.27 14.69 33.78
N PRO A 37 -12.95 14.83 34.03
CA PRO A 37 -11.96 13.94 33.46
C PRO A 37 -12.14 12.52 34.02
N ARG A 38 -12.74 11.61 33.22
CA ARG A 38 -12.80 10.19 33.55
C ARG A 38 -11.38 9.61 33.66
N SER A 39 -11.07 9.01 34.80
CA SER A 39 -9.78 8.36 35.06
C SER A 39 -9.60 7.12 34.17
N HIS A 40 -8.38 6.92 33.69
CA HIS A 40 -8.02 5.77 32.85
C HIS A 40 -8.06 4.47 33.67
N LYS A 41 -8.72 3.44 33.13
CA LYS A 41 -8.63 2.07 33.68
C LYS A 41 -7.39 1.37 33.10
N TYR A 42 -6.40 1.13 33.95
CA TYR A 42 -5.24 0.28 33.65
C TYR A 42 -5.44 -1.11 34.24
N ARG A 43 -4.82 -2.13 33.64
CA ARG A 43 -4.85 -3.50 34.16
C ARG A 43 -3.95 -3.60 35.40
N LEU A 44 -4.52 -3.43 36.59
CA LEU A 44 -3.90 -3.88 37.84
C LEU A 44 -4.39 -5.31 38.11
N MET A 45 -3.48 -6.30 38.06
CA MET A 45 -3.80 -7.66 38.50
C MET A 45 -3.92 -7.67 40.03
N SER A 46 -5.14 -7.63 40.53
CA SER A 46 -5.50 -8.11 41.87
C SER A 46 -6.98 -8.45 41.90
N ASP A 47 -7.26 -9.71 42.24
CA ASP A 47 -8.60 -10.21 42.55
C ASP A 47 -9.29 -9.38 43.64
N VAL A 48 -10.62 -9.29 43.54
CA VAL A 48 -11.63 -9.41 44.62
C VAL A 48 -12.93 -8.70 44.20
N SER A 49 -13.96 -9.52 44.04
CA SER A 49 -15.37 -9.38 44.42
C SER A 49 -15.94 -7.98 44.74
N LYS A 50 -17.03 -7.60 44.07
CA LYS A 50 -18.15 -6.79 44.61
C LYS A 50 -19.40 -7.08 43.77
N SER A 51 -20.38 -7.82 44.30
CA SER A 51 -21.46 -7.37 45.19
C SER A 51 -22.42 -6.42 44.47
N GLU A 52 -23.60 -6.96 44.16
CA GLU A 52 -24.78 -6.23 43.69
C GLU A 52 -25.30 -5.35 44.82
N GLU A 53 -25.46 -4.04 44.58
CA GLU A 53 -26.34 -3.19 45.36
C GLU A 53 -27.32 -2.50 44.41
N LYS A 54 -28.60 -2.78 44.64
CA LYS A 54 -29.75 -2.09 44.06
C LYS A 54 -30.02 -0.87 44.94
N GLU A 55 -30.15 0.29 44.33
CA GLU A 55 -30.86 1.41 44.94
C GLU A 55 -32.06 1.78 44.04
N GLU A 56 -33.25 1.63 44.62
CA GLU A 56 -34.49 2.27 44.20
C GLU A 56 -34.39 3.77 44.51
N GLN A 57 -34.79 4.63 43.57
CA GLN A 57 -35.26 5.96 43.93
C GLN A 57 -36.37 6.43 42.99
N ASP A 58 -37.38 6.99 43.65
CA ASP A 58 -38.74 7.27 43.22
C ASP A 58 -38.88 8.24 42.04
N GLY A 59 -40.00 8.07 41.35
CA GLY A 59 -40.40 8.83 40.19
C GLY A 59 -40.73 10.30 40.47
N VAL A 60 -40.09 11.18 39.71
CA VAL A 60 -40.65 12.46 39.28
C VAL A 60 -40.34 12.61 37.79
N ALA A 61 -41.39 12.68 36.96
CA ALA A 61 -41.27 12.78 35.51
C ALA A 61 -40.60 14.10 35.08
N PRO A 62 -39.58 14.10 34.21
CA PRO A 62 -39.12 15.34 33.60
C PRO A 62 -39.97 15.64 32.36
N ALA A 63 -40.49 16.87 32.34
CA ALA A 63 -41.11 17.50 31.19
C ALA A 63 -40.19 17.38 29.95
N GLY A 64 -40.83 17.16 28.79
CA GLY A 64 -40.18 16.79 27.54
C GLY A 64 -38.95 17.63 27.19
N GLN A 65 -37.79 16.99 27.23
CA GLN A 65 -36.63 17.44 26.48
C GLN A 65 -36.88 17.11 25.01
N VAL A 66 -37.18 18.15 24.23
CA VAL A 66 -36.99 18.10 22.78
C VAL A 66 -35.48 17.93 22.56
N VAL A 67 -35.04 16.68 22.34
CA VAL A 67 -33.67 16.39 21.89
C VAL A 67 -33.55 16.91 20.46
N THR A 68 -33.29 18.20 20.31
CA THR A 68 -32.77 18.74 19.05
C THR A 68 -31.42 18.07 18.84
N LYS A 69 -31.35 17.14 17.87
CA LYS A 69 -30.08 16.61 17.34
C LYS A 69 -29.14 17.81 17.14
N ILE A 70 -28.09 17.90 17.97
CA ILE A 70 -27.07 18.93 17.81
C ILE A 70 -26.53 18.76 16.39
N ALA A 71 -26.67 19.81 15.56
CA ALA A 71 -26.18 19.77 14.19
C ALA A 71 -24.67 19.42 14.23
N GLU A 72 -24.28 18.35 13.55
CA GLU A 72 -22.88 17.92 13.52
C GLU A 72 -22.01 19.05 12.97
N SER A 73 -20.88 19.34 13.63
CA SER A 73 -19.94 20.36 13.16
C SER A 73 -19.58 20.13 11.69
N PRO A 74 -19.51 21.18 10.86
CA PRO A 74 -19.11 21.08 9.46
C PRO A 74 -17.77 20.36 9.26
N LEU A 75 -16.84 20.49 10.21
CA LEU A 75 -15.57 19.78 10.19
C LEU A 75 -15.74 18.26 10.30
N ILE A 76 -16.58 17.81 11.23
CA ILE A 76 -16.86 16.38 11.44
C ILE A 76 -17.60 15.82 10.25
N LEU A 77 -18.60 16.53 9.72
CA LEU A 77 -19.35 16.10 8.54
C LEU A 77 -18.44 15.99 7.31
N ALA A 78 -17.62 17.00 7.03
CA ALA A 78 -16.65 16.96 5.95
C ALA A 78 -15.64 15.81 6.12
N THR A 79 -15.27 15.51 7.38
CA THR A 79 -14.40 14.37 7.71
C THR A 79 -15.09 13.03 7.47
N LYS A 80 -16.36 12.85 7.82
CA LYS A 80 -17.12 11.63 7.49
C LYS A 80 -17.23 11.42 5.99
N SER A 81 -17.50 12.49 5.25
CA SER A 81 -17.67 12.46 3.78
C SER A 81 -16.36 12.36 3.00
N GLY A 82 -15.19 12.51 3.64
CA GLY A 82 -13.90 12.49 2.94
C GLY A 82 -13.62 13.71 2.06
N CYS A 83 -14.30 14.84 2.31
CA CYS A 83 -14.10 16.07 1.55
C CYS A 83 -12.86 16.82 2.04
N THR A 84 -11.69 16.33 1.62
CA THR A 84 -10.38 16.83 2.08
C THR A 84 -10.18 18.32 1.88
N GLU A 85 -10.70 18.88 0.80
CA GLU A 85 -10.58 20.27 0.41
C GLU A 85 -11.37 21.18 1.36
N ILE A 86 -12.54 20.72 1.82
CA ILE A 86 -13.35 21.45 2.80
C ILE A 86 -12.65 21.43 4.16
N VAL A 87 -12.13 20.27 4.57
CA VAL A 87 -11.39 20.16 5.84
C VAL A 87 -10.14 21.04 5.85
N ASP A 88 -9.37 21.04 4.76
CA ASP A 88 -8.17 21.88 4.63
C ASP A 88 -8.51 23.38 4.70
N GLU A 89 -9.61 23.82 4.07
CA GLU A 89 -10.05 25.22 4.14
C GLU A 89 -10.59 25.61 5.53
N ILE A 90 -11.34 24.73 6.21
CA ILE A 90 -11.81 24.98 7.59
C ILE A 90 -10.62 25.14 8.52
N LEU A 91 -9.65 24.22 8.48
CA LEU A 91 -8.52 24.22 9.40
C LEU A 91 -7.50 25.33 9.10
N LYS A 92 -7.45 25.85 7.87
CA LYS A 92 -6.70 27.07 7.54
C LYS A 92 -7.36 28.32 8.11
N THR A 93 -8.68 28.40 8.03
CA THR A 93 -9.44 29.59 8.47
C THR A 93 -9.56 29.64 10.00
N TYR A 94 -9.88 28.49 10.61
CA TYR A 94 -10.03 28.32 12.05
C TYR A 94 -9.21 27.11 12.54
N PRO A 95 -7.89 27.27 12.79
CA PRO A 95 -7.06 26.18 13.28
C PRO A 95 -7.54 25.57 14.60
N GLN A 96 -8.23 26.35 15.43
CA GLN A 96 -8.79 25.91 16.71
C GLN A 96 -9.93 24.90 16.56
N ALA A 97 -10.64 24.91 15.43
CA ALA A 97 -11.74 23.98 15.16
C ALA A 97 -11.29 22.51 15.18
N VAL A 98 -10.00 22.23 15.01
CA VAL A 98 -9.44 20.87 15.10
C VAL A 98 -9.66 20.22 16.47
N GLU A 99 -9.82 21.02 17.53
CA GLU A 99 -10.02 20.53 18.90
C GLU A 99 -11.48 20.20 19.23
N TYR A 100 -12.39 20.47 18.29
CA TYR A 100 -13.81 20.16 18.38
C TYR A 100 -14.03 18.68 18.71
N VAL A 101 -15.02 18.43 19.56
CA VAL A 101 -15.46 17.10 19.96
C VAL A 101 -16.95 16.99 19.69
N ASP A 102 -17.38 15.92 19.04
CA ASP A 102 -18.80 15.66 18.78
C ASP A 102 -19.54 15.14 20.03
N SER A 103 -20.84 14.91 19.89
CA SER A 103 -21.71 14.41 20.96
C SER A 103 -21.35 13.00 21.47
N GLU A 104 -20.48 12.26 20.77
CA GLU A 104 -19.99 10.94 21.18
C GLU A 104 -18.60 11.03 21.84
N GLY A 105 -18.08 12.24 22.06
CA GLY A 105 -16.73 12.43 22.57
C GLY A 105 -15.65 12.20 21.51
N ARG A 106 -16.02 12.10 20.22
CA ARG A 106 -15.08 11.84 19.12
C ARG A 106 -14.51 13.16 18.62
N ASN A 107 -13.20 13.19 18.50
CA ASN A 107 -12.52 14.25 17.75
C ASN A 107 -12.33 13.85 16.28
N VAL A 108 -11.76 14.78 15.49
CA VAL A 108 -11.49 14.60 14.06
C VAL A 108 -10.66 13.33 13.75
N LEU A 109 -9.73 12.89 14.62
CA LEU A 109 -8.94 11.68 14.39
C LEU A 109 -9.77 10.41 14.51
N HIS A 110 -10.63 10.34 15.53
CA HIS A 110 -11.52 9.18 15.72
C HIS A 110 -12.42 8.99 14.51
N VAL A 111 -12.98 10.09 14.00
CA VAL A 111 -13.84 10.09 12.82
C VAL A 111 -13.03 9.75 11.57
N ALA A 112 -11.88 10.39 11.32
CA ALA A 112 -11.06 10.10 10.15
C ALA A 112 -10.65 8.61 10.06
N ILE A 113 -10.30 7.99 11.20
CA ILE A 113 -9.92 6.57 11.25
C ILE A 113 -11.13 5.67 11.00
N LYS A 114 -12.26 5.93 11.66
CA LYS A 114 -13.50 5.16 11.51
C LYS A 114 -13.94 5.12 10.04
N TYR A 115 -13.94 6.28 9.38
CA TYR A 115 -14.37 6.47 7.99
C TYR A 115 -13.26 6.25 6.95
N ARG A 116 -12.09 5.73 7.36
CA ARG A 116 -10.95 5.43 6.47
C ARG A 116 -10.41 6.64 5.68
N GLN A 117 -10.61 7.85 6.18
CA GLN A 117 -10.18 9.10 5.55
C GLN A 117 -8.73 9.45 5.90
N MET A 118 -7.80 8.67 5.37
CA MET A 118 -6.37 8.78 5.72
C MET A 118 -5.71 10.06 5.24
N GLN A 119 -6.23 10.70 4.21
CA GLN A 119 -5.73 12.02 3.78
C GLN A 119 -5.99 13.09 4.85
N ILE A 120 -7.16 13.02 5.51
CA ILE A 120 -7.52 13.94 6.60
C ILE A 120 -6.70 13.63 7.85
N PHE A 121 -6.49 12.34 8.15
CA PHE A 121 -5.57 11.92 9.20
C PHE A 121 -4.16 12.53 9.00
N ASP A 122 -3.63 12.48 7.77
CA ASP A 122 -2.31 13.01 7.42
C ASP A 122 -2.22 14.55 7.51
N ILE A 123 -3.34 15.26 7.31
CA ILE A 123 -3.43 16.71 7.53
C ILE A 123 -3.30 17.02 9.03
N VAL A 124 -4.10 16.35 9.86
CA VAL A 124 -4.12 16.57 11.32
C VAL A 124 -2.80 16.13 11.96
N GLU A 125 -2.18 15.06 11.46
CA GLU A 125 -0.89 14.56 11.95
C GLU A 125 0.23 15.63 11.89
N LYS A 126 0.19 16.49 10.88
CA LYS A 126 1.19 17.55 10.66
C LYS A 126 1.00 18.78 11.55
N MET A 127 -0.08 18.89 12.31
CA MET A 127 -0.42 20.09 13.09
C MET A 127 0.37 20.25 14.39
N GLY A 128 1.22 19.30 14.78
CA GLY A 128 2.11 19.45 15.95
C GLY A 128 1.40 19.28 17.29
N MET A 129 1.20 20.37 18.04
CA MET A 129 0.65 20.33 19.40
C MET A 129 -0.82 19.86 19.47
N PRO A 130 -1.74 20.36 18.63
CA PRO A 130 -3.10 19.83 18.54
C PRO A 130 -3.13 18.31 18.36
N MET A 131 -2.30 17.76 17.47
CA MET A 131 -2.19 16.31 17.27
C MET A 131 -1.86 15.55 18.57
N ARG A 132 -0.92 16.05 19.38
CA ARG A 132 -0.59 15.43 20.69
C ARG A 132 -1.77 15.49 21.68
N ARG A 133 -2.56 16.56 21.67
CA ARG A 133 -3.75 16.68 22.53
C ARG A 133 -4.86 15.73 22.08
N LEU A 134 -5.11 15.66 20.77
CA LEU A 134 -6.16 14.85 20.18
C LEU A 134 -5.93 13.34 20.36
N LYS A 135 -4.68 12.87 20.23
CA LYS A 135 -4.33 11.46 20.45
C LYS A 135 -4.67 10.95 21.86
N ARG A 136 -4.59 11.82 22.87
CA ARG A 136 -4.83 11.47 24.27
C ARG A 136 -6.31 11.42 24.64
N LYS A 137 -7.17 12.07 23.86
CA LYS A 137 -8.62 12.04 24.10
C LYS A 137 -9.17 10.64 23.79
N ILE A 138 -10.11 10.20 24.62
CA ILE A 138 -10.91 9.00 24.44
C ILE A 138 -12.36 9.40 24.20
N THR A 139 -13.12 8.56 23.51
CA THR A 139 -14.56 8.79 23.30
C THR A 139 -15.35 8.55 24.58
N HIS A 140 -16.65 8.86 24.59
CA HIS A 140 -17.52 8.54 25.73
C HIS A 140 -17.53 7.04 26.04
N GLN A 141 -17.37 6.17 25.03
CA GLN A 141 -17.28 4.71 25.15
C GLN A 141 -15.90 4.22 25.62
N GLY A 142 -14.99 5.12 25.99
CA GLY A 142 -13.61 4.80 26.37
C GLY A 142 -12.73 4.33 25.20
N ASN A 143 -13.17 4.50 23.94
CA ASN A 143 -12.39 4.09 22.79
C ASN A 143 -11.27 5.10 22.53
N SER A 144 -10.02 4.62 22.44
CA SER A 144 -8.91 5.41 21.92
C SER A 144 -8.93 5.44 20.39
N ILE A 145 -8.11 6.30 19.78
CA ILE A 145 -7.95 6.34 18.31
C ILE A 145 -7.55 4.97 17.71
N LEU A 146 -6.87 4.11 18.48
CA LEU A 146 -6.50 2.76 18.03
C LEU A 146 -7.71 1.81 18.01
N HIS A 147 -8.64 1.94 18.96
CA HIS A 147 -9.88 1.17 18.97
C HIS A 147 -10.75 1.46 17.75
N MET A 148 -10.75 2.72 17.28
CA MET A 148 -11.55 3.16 16.12
C MET A 148 -11.22 2.41 14.82
N VAL A 149 -10.04 1.79 14.72
CA VAL A 149 -9.70 0.97 13.54
C VAL A 149 -10.58 -0.28 13.47
N GLY A 150 -10.89 -0.88 14.63
CA GLY A 150 -11.75 -2.06 14.74
C GLY A 150 -13.25 -1.74 14.80
N VAL A 151 -13.63 -0.48 15.03
CA VAL A 151 -15.03 -0.05 14.95
C VAL A 151 -15.42 0.04 13.47
N LYS A 152 -16.12 -0.99 12.98
CA LYS A 152 -16.69 -0.99 11.63
C LYS A 152 -17.96 -0.15 11.63
N GLU A 153 -18.17 0.59 10.54
CA GLU A 153 -19.47 1.16 10.23
C GLU A 153 -20.25 0.15 9.38
N ASP A 154 -21.56 0.08 9.59
CA ASP A 154 -22.51 -0.70 8.79
C ASP A 154 -22.74 -0.06 7.40
N THR A 155 -21.68 0.49 6.78
CA THR A 155 -21.77 0.86 5.38
C THR A 155 -21.75 -0.42 4.57
N GLU A 156 -22.94 -0.92 4.22
CA GLU A 156 -23.24 -2.01 3.28
C GLU A 156 -22.75 -1.72 1.85
N ILE A 157 -21.65 -0.98 1.68
CA ILE A 157 -20.99 -0.91 0.40
C ILE A 157 -20.28 -2.25 0.25
N ALA A 158 -20.90 -3.16 -0.50
CA ALA A 158 -20.29 -4.38 -0.96
C ALA A 158 -19.00 -4.01 -1.70
N ASP A 159 -17.88 -3.95 -0.97
CA ASP A 159 -16.60 -3.60 -1.55
C ASP A 159 -16.22 -4.72 -2.51
N MET A 160 -16.20 -4.42 -3.81
CA MET A 160 -15.81 -5.36 -4.87
C MET A 160 -14.35 -5.81 -4.76
N ARG A 161 -13.57 -5.24 -3.84
CA ARG A 161 -12.17 -5.60 -3.57
C ARG A 161 -12.10 -6.99 -2.93
N SER A 162 -11.01 -7.72 -3.22
CA SER A 162 -10.86 -9.07 -2.67
C SER A 162 -10.78 -9.05 -1.13
N PRO A 163 -11.44 -10.00 -0.43
CA PRO A 163 -11.47 -10.02 1.04
C PRO A 163 -10.07 -10.03 1.69
N ALA A 164 -9.10 -10.70 1.05
CA ALA A 164 -7.72 -10.73 1.52
C ALA A 164 -7.01 -9.37 1.43
N LEU A 165 -7.28 -8.58 0.39
CA LEU A 165 -6.72 -7.22 0.26
C LEU A 165 -7.37 -6.25 1.25
N LEU A 166 -8.68 -6.37 1.46
CA LEU A 166 -9.39 -5.56 2.46
C LEU A 166 -8.87 -5.83 3.88
N LEU A 167 -8.64 -7.10 4.21
CA LEU A 167 -8.05 -7.48 5.48
C LEU A 167 -6.62 -6.93 5.63
N GLN A 168 -5.82 -7.02 4.57
CA GLN A 168 -4.46 -6.47 4.56
C GLN A 168 -4.48 -4.95 4.80
N GLU A 169 -5.37 -4.22 4.13
CA GLU A 169 -5.51 -2.77 4.29
C GLU A 169 -5.91 -2.39 5.71
N ASN A 170 -6.88 -3.09 6.30
CA ASN A 170 -7.27 -2.91 7.70
C ASN A 170 -6.09 -3.15 8.66
N LEU A 171 -5.26 -4.17 8.40
CA LEU A 171 -4.07 -4.46 9.20
C LEU A 171 -2.99 -3.38 9.06
N LEU A 172 -2.76 -2.90 7.85
CA LEU A 172 -1.80 -1.82 7.60
C LEU A 172 -2.28 -0.51 8.24
N LEU A 173 -3.58 -0.24 8.23
CA LEU A 173 -4.16 0.89 8.94
C LEU A 173 -3.97 0.76 10.45
N PHE A 174 -4.25 -0.43 11.01
CA PHE A 174 -4.04 -0.69 12.44
C PHE A 174 -2.60 -0.43 12.85
N GLU A 175 -1.63 -0.95 12.08
CA GLU A 175 -0.20 -0.72 12.31
C GLU A 175 0.17 0.77 12.18
N ARG A 176 -0.40 1.46 11.19
CA ARG A 176 -0.15 2.89 10.98
C ARG A 176 -0.62 3.70 12.18
N VAL A 177 -1.85 3.49 12.63
CA VAL A 177 -2.37 4.18 13.83
C VAL A 177 -1.58 3.78 15.07
N LYS A 178 -1.22 2.51 15.22
CA LYS A 178 -0.38 1.99 16.32
C LYS A 178 0.98 2.70 16.39
N SER A 179 1.63 2.91 15.24
CA SER A 179 2.94 3.60 15.16
C SER A 179 2.87 5.09 15.53
N VAL A 180 1.68 5.68 15.44
CA VAL A 180 1.43 7.09 15.74
C VAL A 180 1.05 7.28 17.22
N CYS A 181 0.56 6.24 17.88
CA CYS A 181 0.26 6.21 19.32
C CYS A 181 1.50 5.90 20.16
N SER A 182 1.54 6.41 21.40
CA SER A 182 2.51 5.97 22.41
C SER A 182 2.16 4.56 22.91
N ALA A 183 3.16 3.83 23.42
CA ALA A 183 2.97 2.47 23.95
C ALA A 183 1.90 2.41 25.06
N ASP A 184 1.77 3.48 25.85
CA ASP A 184 0.78 3.61 26.94
C ASP A 184 -0.68 3.44 26.47
N PHE A 185 -0.96 3.64 25.17
CA PHE A 185 -2.31 3.54 24.61
C PHE A 185 -2.67 2.12 24.12
N PHE A 186 -1.73 1.18 24.14
CA PHE A 186 -1.97 -0.19 23.65
C PHE A 186 -2.80 -1.03 24.61
N GLU A 187 -2.70 -0.74 25.91
CA GLU A 187 -3.36 -1.49 26.97
C GLU A 187 -4.63 -0.80 27.50
N ILE A 188 -5.04 0.31 26.88
CA ILE A 188 -6.30 0.96 27.23
C ILE A 188 -7.45 0.00 26.95
N ILE A 189 -8.35 -0.09 27.92
CA ILE A 189 -9.55 -0.91 27.85
C ILE A 189 -10.75 0.01 27.67
N ASN A 190 -11.59 -0.28 26.68
CA ASN A 190 -12.82 0.47 26.47
C ASN A 190 -13.92 0.07 27.47
N GLU A 191 -15.10 0.70 27.38
CA GLU A 191 -16.23 0.36 28.26
C GLU A 191 -16.73 -1.10 28.09
N GLU A 192 -16.44 -1.73 26.96
CA GLU A 192 -16.75 -3.15 26.71
C GLU A 192 -15.72 -4.13 27.31
N GLY A 193 -14.71 -3.63 28.02
CA GLY A 193 -13.68 -4.48 28.63
C GLY A 193 -12.65 -5.02 27.64
N LYS A 194 -12.53 -4.45 26.43
CA LYS A 194 -11.62 -4.93 25.39
C LYS A 194 -10.48 -3.95 25.13
N THR A 195 -9.33 -4.51 24.77
CA THR A 195 -8.24 -3.74 24.16
C THR A 195 -8.50 -3.45 22.68
N ALA A 196 -7.75 -2.51 22.10
CA ALA A 196 -7.88 -2.19 20.68
C ALA A 196 -7.56 -3.38 19.77
N GLU A 197 -6.63 -4.24 20.17
CA GLU A 197 -6.24 -5.44 19.42
C GLU A 197 -7.31 -6.54 19.48
N GLU A 198 -7.89 -6.76 20.65
CA GLU A 198 -9.03 -7.69 20.83
C GLU A 198 -10.27 -7.22 20.04
N LEU A 199 -10.55 -5.91 20.08
CA LEU A 199 -11.66 -5.33 19.31
C LEU A 199 -11.41 -5.50 17.81
N PHE A 200 -10.20 -5.20 17.34
CA PHE A 200 -9.83 -5.32 15.92
C PHE A 200 -9.87 -6.78 15.43
N THR A 201 -9.34 -7.72 16.21
CA THR A 201 -9.35 -9.16 15.88
C THR A 201 -10.78 -9.69 15.81
N LYS A 202 -11.64 -9.32 16.77
CA LYS A 202 -13.06 -9.68 16.77
C LYS A 202 -13.80 -9.10 15.57
N ALA A 203 -13.63 -7.81 15.29
CA ALA A 203 -14.29 -7.12 14.18
C ALA A 203 -13.90 -7.68 12.81
N ASN A 204 -12.67 -8.20 12.66
CA ASN A 204 -12.18 -8.77 11.41
C ASN A 204 -12.26 -10.30 11.36
N ALA A 205 -12.93 -10.96 12.30
CA ALA A 205 -13.01 -12.43 12.33
C ALA A 205 -13.70 -13.01 11.08
N THR A 206 -14.83 -12.43 10.67
CA THR A 206 -15.59 -12.82 9.47
C THR A 206 -14.77 -12.60 8.20
N LEU A 207 -14.26 -11.37 8.03
CA LEU A 207 -13.42 -10.99 6.89
C LEU A 207 -12.15 -11.86 6.79
N ARG A 208 -11.57 -12.29 7.93
CA ARG A 208 -10.45 -13.23 7.97
C ARG A 208 -10.84 -14.62 7.45
N SER A 209 -12.02 -15.10 7.78
CA SER A 209 -12.54 -16.36 7.23
C SER A 209 -12.72 -16.27 5.72
N GLU A 210 -13.37 -15.21 5.25
CA GLU A 210 -13.59 -14.97 3.82
C GLU A 210 -12.26 -14.81 3.06
N ALA A 211 -11.31 -14.08 3.62
CA ALA A 211 -9.96 -13.92 3.07
C ALA A 211 -9.22 -15.24 2.97
N LYS A 212 -9.32 -16.10 3.98
CA LYS A 212 -8.73 -17.45 3.99
C LYS A 212 -9.33 -18.29 2.87
N ASP A 213 -10.66 -18.34 2.76
CA ASP A 213 -11.34 -19.16 1.76
C ASP A 213 -11.07 -18.65 0.34
N TRP A 214 -11.09 -17.33 0.15
CA TRP A 214 -10.71 -16.70 -1.12
C TRP A 214 -9.27 -17.05 -1.51
N LEU A 215 -8.34 -16.98 -0.57
CA LEU A 215 -6.93 -17.24 -0.83
C LEU A 215 -6.67 -18.72 -1.15
N LYS A 216 -7.36 -19.65 -0.46
CA LYS A 216 -7.31 -21.09 -0.76
C LYS A 216 -7.82 -21.39 -2.16
N ARG A 217 -9.03 -20.94 -2.49
CA ARG A 217 -9.63 -21.15 -3.83
C ARG A 217 -8.74 -20.57 -4.93
N THR A 218 -8.17 -19.38 -4.71
CA THR A 218 -7.26 -18.75 -5.67
C THR A 218 -5.98 -19.57 -5.84
N ALA A 219 -5.35 -19.99 -4.74
CA ALA A 219 -4.13 -20.79 -4.79
C ALA A 219 -4.36 -22.17 -5.42
N GLU A 220 -5.47 -22.85 -5.13
CA GLU A 220 -5.86 -24.12 -5.76
C GLU A 220 -6.02 -23.95 -7.28
N ASN A 221 -6.82 -22.98 -7.72
CA ASN A 221 -7.04 -22.71 -9.14
C ASN A 221 -5.74 -22.36 -9.88
N CYS A 222 -4.89 -21.51 -9.29
CA CYS A 222 -3.62 -21.15 -9.91
C CYS A 222 -2.62 -22.31 -9.90
N THR A 223 -2.65 -23.20 -8.91
CA THR A 223 -1.84 -24.43 -8.89
C THR A 223 -2.22 -25.34 -10.05
N ILE A 224 -3.52 -25.53 -10.30
CA ILE A 224 -4.02 -26.33 -11.44
C ILE A 224 -3.53 -25.72 -12.76
N VAL A 225 -3.66 -24.40 -12.94
CA VAL A 225 -3.17 -23.71 -14.15
C VAL A 225 -1.66 -23.85 -14.32
N ALA A 226 -0.89 -23.70 -13.24
CA ALA A 226 0.57 -23.88 -13.26
C ALA A 226 0.97 -25.31 -13.68
N VAL A 227 0.31 -26.33 -13.13
CA VAL A 227 0.54 -27.72 -13.51
C VAL A 227 0.19 -27.95 -14.99
N LEU A 228 -0.94 -27.44 -15.46
CA LEU A 228 -1.32 -27.54 -16.87
C LEU A 228 -0.25 -26.92 -17.79
N ILE A 229 0.24 -25.71 -17.49
CA ILE A 229 1.30 -25.07 -18.28
C ILE A 229 2.59 -25.92 -18.26
N ALA A 230 3.01 -26.39 -17.08
CA ALA A 230 4.18 -27.24 -16.95
C ALA A 230 4.04 -28.54 -17.77
N THR A 231 2.85 -29.17 -17.78
CA THR A 231 2.61 -30.40 -18.57
C THR A 231 2.67 -30.15 -20.07
N VAL A 232 2.10 -29.05 -20.57
CA VAL A 232 2.14 -28.71 -22.00
C VAL A 232 3.56 -28.37 -22.45
N ALA A 233 4.30 -27.60 -21.66
CA ALA A 233 5.71 -27.29 -21.94
C ALA A 233 6.58 -28.57 -21.89
N PHE A 234 6.41 -29.41 -20.86
CA PHE A 234 7.13 -30.68 -20.77
C PHE A 234 6.86 -31.60 -21.97
N ALA A 235 5.61 -31.68 -22.46
CA ALA A 235 5.31 -32.44 -23.67
C ALA A 235 6.02 -31.85 -24.90
N ALA A 236 6.08 -30.51 -25.02
CA ALA A 236 6.80 -29.83 -26.09
C ALA A 236 8.31 -30.12 -26.05
N ALA A 237 8.91 -30.26 -24.87
CA ALA A 237 10.31 -30.64 -24.71
C ALA A 237 10.65 -32.00 -25.35
N TYR A 238 9.74 -32.97 -25.29
CA TYR A 238 9.92 -34.30 -25.92
C TYR A 238 9.48 -34.34 -27.38
N THR A 239 8.59 -33.43 -27.78
CA THR A 239 8.09 -33.31 -29.15
C THR A 239 8.75 -32.14 -29.88
N ILE A 240 10.08 -32.12 -29.84
CA ILE A 240 10.89 -31.04 -30.43
C ILE A 240 10.51 -30.75 -31.90
N PRO A 241 10.46 -29.47 -32.29
CA PRO A 241 10.12 -29.08 -33.65
C PRO A 241 11.13 -29.67 -34.64
N GLY A 242 10.64 -30.31 -35.70
CA GLY A 242 11.45 -30.99 -36.71
C GLY A 242 11.91 -32.41 -36.34
N GLY A 243 11.72 -32.84 -35.09
CA GLY A 243 12.07 -34.19 -34.63
C GLY A 243 13.58 -34.46 -34.53
N PRO A 244 13.94 -35.66 -34.01
CA PRO A 244 15.33 -36.11 -33.97
C PRO A 244 15.78 -36.66 -35.33
N ASN A 245 17.07 -36.52 -35.63
CA ASN A 245 17.70 -37.16 -36.77
C ASN A 245 17.82 -38.67 -36.52
N GLN A 246 17.37 -39.49 -37.48
CA GLN A 246 17.30 -40.95 -37.35
C GLN A 246 18.66 -41.63 -37.13
N SER A 247 19.76 -41.02 -37.56
CA SER A 247 21.10 -41.60 -37.44
C SER A 247 21.86 -41.17 -36.18
N THR A 248 21.60 -39.98 -35.65
CA THR A 248 22.38 -39.39 -34.54
C THR A 248 21.57 -39.10 -33.28
N GLY A 249 20.23 -39.08 -33.37
CA GLY A 249 19.34 -38.70 -32.28
C GLY A 249 19.28 -37.20 -31.99
N TYR A 250 20.15 -36.38 -32.57
CA TYR A 250 20.16 -34.93 -32.35
C TYR A 250 18.98 -34.22 -33.05
N PRO A 251 18.48 -33.10 -32.50
CA PRO A 251 17.45 -32.30 -33.15
C PRO A 251 17.86 -31.86 -34.57
N VAL A 252 16.99 -32.07 -35.57
CA VAL A 252 17.28 -31.69 -36.97
C VAL A 252 17.47 -30.18 -37.12
N LEU A 253 16.77 -29.38 -36.31
CA LEU A 253 16.78 -27.92 -36.37
C LEU A 253 17.80 -27.26 -35.42
N LEU A 254 18.74 -28.01 -34.85
CA LEU A 254 19.68 -27.53 -33.84
C LEU A 254 20.48 -26.27 -34.27
N ALA A 255 20.83 -26.17 -35.56
CA ALA A 255 21.61 -25.07 -36.10
C ALA A 255 20.82 -23.75 -36.27
N GLN A 256 19.49 -23.78 -36.15
CA GLN A 256 18.65 -22.60 -36.33
C GLN A 256 18.58 -21.78 -35.03
N PRO A 257 18.76 -20.45 -35.06
CA PRO A 257 18.76 -19.63 -33.84
C PRO A 257 17.43 -19.68 -33.09
N PHE A 258 16.31 -19.82 -33.80
CA PHE A 258 14.98 -19.95 -33.21
C PHE A 258 14.79 -21.26 -32.43
N PHE A 259 15.58 -22.30 -32.73
CA PHE A 259 15.55 -23.55 -31.96
C PHE A 259 16.11 -23.33 -30.56
N VAL A 260 17.16 -22.52 -30.42
CA VAL A 260 17.72 -22.14 -29.11
C VAL A 260 16.73 -21.29 -28.31
N ILE A 261 16.02 -20.37 -28.95
CA ILE A 261 14.98 -19.56 -28.28
C ILE A 261 13.83 -20.45 -27.80
N PHE A 262 13.42 -21.44 -28.62
CA PHE A 262 12.42 -22.44 -28.25
C PHE A 262 12.86 -23.23 -27.01
N THR A 263 14.07 -23.81 -27.00
CA THR A 263 14.52 -24.63 -25.88
C THR A 263 14.68 -23.83 -24.59
N ILE A 264 15.22 -22.61 -24.66
CA ILE A 264 15.32 -21.72 -23.49
C ILE A 264 13.92 -21.33 -22.99
N GLY A 265 13.03 -20.93 -23.89
CA GLY A 265 11.65 -20.54 -23.54
C GLY A 265 10.88 -21.68 -22.89
N ASP A 266 11.01 -22.89 -23.39
CA ASP A 266 10.35 -24.08 -22.85
C ASP A 266 10.85 -24.44 -21.45
N VAL A 267 12.18 -24.48 -21.24
CA VAL A 267 12.78 -24.74 -19.93
C VAL A 267 12.42 -23.65 -18.91
N LEU A 268 12.46 -22.38 -19.31
CA LEU A 268 12.05 -21.26 -18.44
C LEU A 268 10.55 -21.31 -18.12
N SER A 269 9.71 -21.70 -19.09
CA SER A 269 8.27 -21.89 -18.87
C SER A 269 8.00 -22.92 -17.78
N ILE A 270 8.61 -24.11 -17.88
CA ILE A 270 8.45 -25.19 -16.90
C ILE A 270 8.95 -24.78 -15.52
N THR A 271 10.16 -24.22 -15.45
CA THR A 271 10.77 -23.82 -14.16
C THR A 271 9.95 -22.75 -13.45
N PHE A 272 9.47 -21.73 -14.16
CA PHE A 272 8.59 -20.73 -13.56
C PHE A 272 7.21 -21.29 -13.18
N ALA A 273 6.63 -22.19 -13.98
CA ALA A 273 5.37 -22.86 -13.63
C ALA A 273 5.49 -23.70 -12.36
N LEU A 274 6.52 -24.55 -12.26
CA LEU A 274 6.75 -25.38 -11.08
C LEU A 274 7.09 -24.54 -9.83
N THR A 275 7.87 -23.47 -10.00
CA THR A 275 8.15 -22.54 -8.89
C THR A 275 6.86 -21.85 -8.43
N SER A 276 6.02 -21.40 -9.36
CA SER A 276 4.71 -20.84 -9.08
C SER A 276 3.81 -21.84 -8.33
N MET A 277 3.74 -23.09 -8.79
CA MET A 277 3.04 -24.18 -8.13
C MET A 277 3.49 -24.37 -6.68
N ILE A 278 4.80 -24.42 -6.43
CA ILE A 278 5.36 -24.55 -5.06
C ILE A 278 4.98 -23.35 -4.19
N THR A 279 5.01 -22.14 -4.74
CA THR A 279 4.59 -20.94 -3.97
C THR A 279 3.11 -20.96 -3.61
N PHE A 280 2.22 -21.41 -4.50
CA PHE A 280 0.80 -21.56 -4.20
C PHE A 280 0.54 -22.69 -3.19
N LEU A 281 1.26 -23.80 -3.29
CA LEU A 281 1.21 -24.87 -2.29
C LEU A 281 1.65 -24.35 -0.91
N SER A 282 2.69 -23.50 -0.85
CA SER A 282 3.13 -22.84 0.39
C SER A 282 2.06 -21.93 1.01
N ILE A 283 1.14 -21.39 0.20
CA ILE A 283 -0.03 -20.64 0.70
C ILE A 283 -1.05 -21.61 1.30
N LEU A 284 -1.34 -22.73 0.62
CA LEU A 284 -2.31 -23.72 1.08
C LEU A 284 -1.90 -24.38 2.41
N THR A 285 -0.60 -24.54 2.66
CA THR A 285 -0.05 -25.12 3.90
C THR A 285 0.12 -24.10 5.04
N SER A 286 -0.13 -22.80 4.80
CA SER A 286 0.01 -21.76 5.84
C SER A 286 -1.06 -21.88 6.93
N SER A 287 -0.77 -21.39 8.14
CA SER A 287 -1.69 -21.38 9.27
C SER A 287 -2.78 -20.31 9.19
N PHE A 288 -2.67 -19.33 8.26
CA PHE A 288 -3.62 -18.21 8.08
C PHE A 288 -3.86 -17.41 9.37
N LEU A 289 -2.79 -17.14 10.11
CA LEU A 289 -2.84 -16.26 11.27
C LEU A 289 -3.07 -14.81 10.82
N LEU A 290 -3.76 -14.02 11.63
CA LEU A 290 -4.15 -12.66 11.26
C LEU A 290 -2.94 -11.80 10.84
N HIS A 291 -1.82 -11.90 11.56
CA HIS A 291 -0.61 -11.14 11.24
C HIS A 291 0.07 -11.55 9.92
N GLU A 292 -0.14 -12.79 9.44
CA GLU A 292 0.43 -13.28 8.18
C GLU A 292 -0.21 -12.60 6.96
N PHE A 293 -1.48 -12.19 7.07
CA PHE A 293 -2.20 -11.42 6.04
C PHE A 293 -1.62 -10.02 5.82
N ARG A 294 -0.80 -9.51 6.75
CA ARG A 294 -0.17 -8.19 6.60
C ARG A 294 0.89 -8.18 5.49
N ARG A 295 1.72 -9.22 5.41
CA ARG A 295 2.91 -9.24 4.53
C ARG A 295 3.19 -10.60 3.91
N SER A 296 3.25 -11.66 4.71
CA SER A 296 3.66 -13.00 4.25
C SER A 296 2.75 -13.54 3.15
N LEU A 297 1.43 -13.64 3.41
CA LEU A 297 0.47 -14.23 2.47
C LEU A 297 0.32 -13.41 1.18
N PRO A 298 0.14 -12.08 1.22
CA PRO A 298 0.06 -11.27 0.00
C PRO A 298 1.33 -11.33 -0.84
N GLN A 299 2.53 -11.35 -0.22
CA GLN A 299 3.78 -11.46 -0.95
C GLN A 299 3.93 -12.80 -1.67
N LYS A 300 3.57 -13.92 -1.01
CA LYS A 300 3.56 -15.24 -1.64
C LYS A 300 2.56 -15.28 -2.81
N LEU A 301 1.37 -14.72 -2.64
CA LEU A 301 0.36 -14.66 -3.69
C LEU A 301 0.85 -13.86 -4.90
N ILE A 302 1.41 -12.67 -4.67
CA ILE A 302 1.96 -11.83 -5.74
C ILE A 302 3.09 -12.60 -6.44
N LEU A 303 4.06 -13.13 -5.70
CA LEU A 303 5.18 -13.89 -6.26
C LEU A 303 4.68 -15.04 -7.15
N GLY A 304 3.75 -15.87 -6.67
CA GLY A 304 3.20 -16.98 -7.42
C GLY A 304 2.51 -16.54 -8.71
N VAL A 305 1.67 -15.50 -8.66
CA VAL A 305 1.00 -14.94 -9.85
C VAL A 305 2.02 -14.36 -10.83
N THR A 306 3.05 -13.64 -10.37
CA THR A 306 4.08 -13.08 -11.26
C THR A 306 4.87 -14.16 -11.99
N LEU A 307 5.24 -15.24 -11.30
CA LEU A 307 5.91 -16.39 -11.90
C LEU A 307 5.01 -17.12 -12.89
N LEU A 308 3.70 -17.23 -12.60
CA LEU A 308 2.74 -17.84 -13.50
C LEU A 308 2.62 -17.07 -14.81
N ILE A 309 2.54 -15.73 -14.73
CA ILE A 309 2.48 -14.86 -15.90
C ILE A 309 3.79 -14.97 -16.72
N LEU A 310 4.93 -15.00 -16.04
CA LEU A 310 6.22 -15.16 -16.70
C LEU A 310 6.34 -16.52 -17.41
N SER A 311 5.81 -17.58 -16.80
CA SER A 311 5.73 -18.91 -17.41
C SER A 311 4.89 -18.91 -18.69
N VAL A 312 3.66 -18.37 -18.64
CA VAL A 312 2.79 -18.24 -19.83
C VAL A 312 3.49 -17.45 -20.94
N SER A 313 4.18 -16.37 -20.58
CA SER A 313 4.90 -15.52 -21.54
C SER A 313 6.03 -16.29 -22.23
N MET A 314 6.81 -17.08 -21.48
CA MET A 314 7.88 -17.92 -22.02
C MET A 314 7.32 -19.05 -22.91
N MET A 315 6.20 -19.66 -22.53
CA MET A 315 5.51 -20.66 -23.35
C MET A 315 5.08 -20.09 -24.70
N MET A 316 4.51 -18.88 -24.71
CA MET A 316 4.11 -18.22 -25.95
C MET A 316 5.31 -17.85 -26.84
N LEU A 317 6.45 -17.48 -26.24
CA LEU A 317 7.69 -17.26 -26.97
C LEU A 317 8.23 -18.56 -27.61
N ALA A 318 8.16 -19.67 -26.88
CA ALA A 318 8.52 -20.99 -27.40
C ALA A 318 7.60 -21.37 -28.58
N PHE A 319 6.29 -21.19 -28.43
CA PHE A 319 5.31 -21.43 -29.50
C PHE A 319 5.50 -20.53 -30.73
N ALA A 320 5.82 -19.25 -30.55
CA ALA A 320 6.16 -18.37 -31.67
C ALA A 320 7.42 -18.84 -32.41
N SER A 321 8.41 -19.35 -31.66
CA SER A 321 9.65 -19.90 -32.22
C SER A 321 9.41 -21.18 -33.01
N THR A 322 8.54 -22.09 -32.53
CA THR A 322 8.18 -23.31 -33.28
C THR A 322 7.46 -23.00 -34.59
N ILE A 323 6.55 -22.01 -34.61
CA ILE A 323 5.89 -21.54 -35.84
C ILE A 323 6.92 -21.07 -36.88
N ILE A 324 7.88 -20.26 -36.46
CA ILE A 324 8.92 -19.72 -37.36
C ILE A 324 9.80 -20.85 -37.92
N LEU A 325 10.11 -21.84 -37.09
CA LEU A 325 10.91 -23.01 -37.47
C LEU A 325 10.18 -23.94 -38.43
N MET A 326 8.88 -24.19 -38.22
CA MET A 326 8.11 -25.15 -39.02
C MET A 326 7.61 -24.57 -40.35
N ILE A 327 7.27 -23.27 -40.41
CA ILE A 327 6.71 -22.66 -41.63
C ILE A 327 7.84 -22.23 -42.57
N HIS A 328 8.13 -23.06 -43.57
CA HIS A 328 9.13 -22.79 -44.61
C HIS A 328 8.56 -22.06 -45.86
N TYR A 329 7.48 -21.28 -45.72
CA TYR A 329 6.90 -20.53 -46.84
C TYR A 329 7.59 -19.18 -47.08
N LYS A 330 7.73 -18.81 -48.36
CA LYS A 330 8.33 -17.54 -48.83
C LYS A 330 7.55 -16.28 -48.40
N GLU A 331 6.29 -16.41 -48.00
CA GLU A 331 5.45 -15.25 -47.65
C GLU A 331 5.63 -14.81 -46.19
N ARG A 332 6.28 -13.65 -46.02
CA ARG A 332 6.51 -13.01 -44.71
C ARG A 332 5.21 -12.72 -43.94
N TRP A 333 4.11 -12.50 -44.65
CA TRP A 333 2.83 -12.09 -44.06
C TRP A 333 2.18 -13.15 -43.18
N THR A 334 2.25 -14.43 -43.55
CA THR A 334 1.66 -15.53 -42.76
C THR A 334 2.40 -15.74 -41.45
N LYS A 335 3.73 -15.61 -41.47
CA LYS A 335 4.58 -15.65 -40.26
C LYS A 335 4.25 -14.49 -39.31
N ILE A 336 4.18 -13.27 -39.84
CA ILE A 336 3.87 -12.08 -39.03
C ILE A 336 2.46 -12.17 -38.44
N ALA A 337 1.46 -12.60 -39.22
CA ALA A 337 0.09 -12.75 -38.76
C ALA A 337 -0.04 -13.81 -37.66
N LEU A 338 0.60 -14.98 -37.83
CA LEU A 338 0.50 -16.07 -36.86
C LEU A 338 1.30 -15.77 -35.57
N SER A 339 2.47 -15.15 -35.68
CA SER A 339 3.21 -14.66 -34.51
C SER A 339 2.46 -13.55 -33.79
N SER A 340 1.83 -12.62 -34.50
CA SER A 340 1.00 -11.56 -33.88
C SER A 340 -0.20 -12.14 -33.12
N MET A 341 -0.80 -13.22 -33.61
CA MET A 341 -1.87 -13.93 -32.88
C MET A 341 -1.36 -14.65 -31.63
N ALA A 342 -0.16 -15.24 -31.67
CA ALA A 342 0.43 -15.91 -30.51
C ALA A 342 0.76 -14.95 -29.35
N PHE A 343 1.07 -13.68 -29.64
CA PHE A 343 1.35 -12.68 -28.60
C PHE A 343 0.10 -11.99 -28.04
N LEU A 344 -1.07 -12.14 -28.68
CA LEU A 344 -2.30 -11.48 -28.26
C LEU A 344 -2.69 -11.81 -26.80
N PRO A 345 -2.66 -13.07 -26.34
CA PRO A 345 -2.91 -13.39 -24.93
C PRO A 345 -1.92 -12.69 -23.99
N VAL A 346 -0.62 -12.68 -24.32
CA VAL A 346 0.42 -12.03 -23.50
C VAL A 346 0.17 -10.53 -23.38
N THR A 347 -0.24 -9.87 -24.46
CA THR A 347 -0.57 -8.44 -24.43
C THR A 347 -1.81 -8.13 -23.59
N ILE A 348 -2.85 -8.97 -23.66
CA ILE A 348 -4.05 -8.83 -22.81
C ILE A 348 -3.68 -9.01 -21.34
N PHE A 349 -2.85 -10.00 -21.01
CA PHE A 349 -2.34 -10.21 -19.65
C PHE A 349 -1.48 -9.03 -19.18
N ALA A 350 -0.54 -8.53 -19.99
CA ALA A 350 0.28 -7.37 -19.63
C ALA A 350 -0.59 -6.14 -19.33
N VAL A 351 -1.59 -5.84 -20.16
CA VAL A 351 -2.50 -4.70 -19.97
C VAL A 351 -3.39 -4.87 -18.74
N SER A 352 -3.91 -6.08 -18.48
CA SER A 352 -4.80 -6.35 -17.34
C SER A 352 -4.10 -6.22 -15.98
N TYR A 353 -2.83 -6.64 -15.88
CA TYR A 353 -2.06 -6.62 -14.63
C TYR A 353 -1.16 -5.37 -14.47
N PHE A 354 -1.01 -4.56 -15.52
CA PHE A 354 -0.26 -3.30 -15.48
C PHE A 354 -0.74 -2.32 -14.37
N PRO A 355 -2.05 -2.10 -14.15
CA PRO A 355 -2.51 -1.23 -13.07
C PRO A 355 -2.06 -1.71 -11.68
N LEU A 356 -2.02 -3.02 -11.47
CA LEU A 356 -1.60 -3.65 -10.23
C LEU A 356 -0.09 -3.47 -10.00
N TYR A 357 0.73 -3.65 -11.05
CA TYR A 357 2.16 -3.37 -11.00
C TYR A 357 2.47 -1.89 -10.77
N VAL A 358 1.75 -0.97 -11.40
CA VAL A 358 1.91 0.48 -11.18
C VAL A 358 1.57 0.87 -9.75
N SER A 359 0.51 0.30 -9.17
CA SER A 359 0.14 0.52 -7.77
C SER A 359 1.25 0.07 -6.80
N LEU A 360 1.81 -1.13 -7.02
CA LEU A 360 2.92 -1.66 -6.23
C LEU A 360 4.20 -0.84 -6.41
N TRP A 361 4.53 -0.42 -7.63
CA TRP A 361 5.72 0.39 -7.92
C TRP A 361 5.66 1.78 -7.27
N LYS A 362 4.47 2.41 -7.26
CA LYS A 362 4.26 3.68 -6.55
C LYS A 362 4.47 3.53 -5.05
N ASN A 363 3.95 2.46 -4.44
CA ASN A 363 4.13 2.19 -3.02
C ASN A 363 5.58 1.85 -2.66
N PHE A 364 6.26 1.07 -3.51
CA PHE A 364 7.67 0.76 -3.37
C PHE A 364 8.54 2.03 -3.49
N ASN A 365 8.28 2.89 -4.48
CA ASN A 365 8.98 4.17 -4.63
C ASN A 365 8.70 5.14 -3.48
N TYR A 366 7.49 5.15 -2.92
CA TYR A 366 7.19 5.94 -1.72
C TYR A 366 8.00 5.47 -0.52
N SER A 367 8.08 4.16 -0.31
CA SER A 367 8.89 3.53 0.74
C SER A 367 10.40 3.78 0.54
N LEU A 368 10.89 3.67 -0.70
CA LEU A 368 12.27 3.98 -1.09
C LEU A 368 12.62 5.45 -0.90
N ARG A 369 11.69 6.37 -1.19
CA ARG A 369 11.89 7.80 -0.94
C ARG A 369 12.04 8.09 0.55
N LYS A 370 11.23 7.44 1.40
CA LYS A 370 11.30 7.53 2.86
C LYS A 370 12.63 6.97 3.40
N LEU A 371 13.12 5.85 2.84
CA LEU A 371 14.45 5.31 3.13
C LEU A 371 15.57 6.24 2.64
N SER A 372 15.44 6.84 1.47
CA SER A 372 16.43 7.79 0.93
C SER A 372 16.52 9.09 1.75
N MET A 373 15.46 9.45 2.48
CA MET A 373 15.47 10.57 3.43
C MET A 373 16.08 10.19 4.79
N ALA A 374 16.14 8.91 5.13
CA ALA A 374 16.76 8.42 6.36
C ALA A 374 18.29 8.26 6.26
N PHE A 375 18.83 8.24 5.03
CA PHE A 375 20.28 8.29 4.79
C PHE A 375 20.73 9.74 4.54
N PRO A 376 21.52 10.36 5.44
CA PRO A 376 22.12 11.65 5.13
C PRO A 376 23.05 11.49 3.92
N ARG A 377 22.81 12.27 2.86
CA ARG A 377 23.70 12.37 1.70
C ARG A 377 25.13 12.68 2.19
N CYS A 378 26.02 11.69 2.12
CA CYS A 378 27.45 11.97 2.18
C CYS A 378 27.80 12.87 1.00
N LYS A 379 28.12 14.14 1.28
CA LYS A 379 28.83 15.00 0.34
C LYS A 379 30.23 14.42 0.17
N ILE A 380 30.44 13.69 -0.91
CA ILE A 380 31.78 13.40 -1.42
C ILE A 380 32.40 14.76 -1.78
N LEU A 381 33.52 15.09 -1.13
CA LEU A 381 34.34 16.26 -1.46
C LEU A 381 34.77 16.15 -2.94
N SER A 382 34.14 16.93 -3.80
CA SER A 382 34.72 17.28 -5.10
C SER A 382 35.66 18.47 -4.87
N GLY A 383 36.95 18.20 -5.05
CA GLY A 383 37.99 19.22 -5.03
C GLY A 383 37.71 20.29 -6.07
N LYS A 384 37.78 21.54 -5.63
CA LYS A 384 37.69 22.75 -6.46
C LYS A 384 38.93 22.80 -7.36
N PRO A 385 38.81 22.84 -8.70
CA PRO A 385 39.94 23.19 -9.54
C PRO A 385 40.22 24.70 -9.37
N ARG A 386 41.48 25.07 -9.17
CA ARG A 386 41.93 26.46 -9.24
C ARG A 386 41.90 26.88 -10.70
N ASP A 387 41.26 28.03 -10.95
CA ASP A 387 41.33 28.75 -12.21
C ASP A 387 42.76 29.31 -12.39
N ASP A 388 43.45 28.86 -13.44
CA ASP A 388 44.62 29.57 -13.98
C ASP A 388 44.26 30.08 -15.37
N SER A 389 43.95 31.37 -15.46
CA SER A 389 43.87 32.13 -16.70
C SER A 389 45.28 32.61 -17.11
N PRO A 390 45.72 32.45 -18.37
CA PRO A 390 46.99 33.00 -18.84
C PRO A 390 46.76 34.39 -19.47
N LEU A 391 47.76 35.29 -19.37
CA LEU A 391 48.08 36.43 -20.29
C LEU A 391 49.21 37.26 -19.62
N THR A 392 50.48 37.04 -20.00
CA THR A 392 51.33 37.79 -20.97
C THR A 392 52.10 39.03 -20.46
N ILE A 393 53.44 38.91 -20.63
CA ILE A 393 54.44 39.89 -21.12
C ILE A 393 55.03 40.95 -20.15
N SER A 394 56.33 40.81 -19.85
CA SER A 394 57.45 41.71 -20.27
C SER A 394 58.65 41.54 -19.31
N SER A 395 59.77 40.99 -19.80
CA SER A 395 61.03 41.66 -20.19
C SER A 395 62.01 42.02 -19.06
N SER A 396 63.28 41.68 -19.32
CA SER A 396 64.57 42.18 -18.75
C SER A 396 65.28 41.15 -17.87
N LEU A 397 66.34 40.51 -18.38
CA LEU A 397 67.76 40.93 -18.56
C LEU A 397 68.65 40.28 -17.48
N HIS A 398 69.80 39.82 -17.96
CA HIS A 398 71.05 39.49 -17.26
C HIS A 398 71.20 38.16 -16.47
N GLU A 399 71.93 37.27 -17.15
CA GLU A 399 73.25 36.75 -16.74
C GLU A 399 73.42 35.90 -15.46
N SER A 400 73.96 34.71 -15.75
CA SER A 400 75.21 34.16 -15.18
C SER A 400 75.08 32.94 -14.26
N GLY A 401 75.99 31.99 -14.50
CA GLY A 401 76.39 30.95 -13.56
C GLY A 401 75.64 29.63 -13.72
N SER A 402 76.09 28.73 -14.59
CA SER A 402 77.11 27.70 -14.29
C SER A 402 76.57 26.44 -13.59
N THR A 403 77.07 25.32 -14.11
CA THR A 403 77.31 24.02 -13.46
C THR A 403 76.17 22.97 -13.35
N LYS A 404 76.23 22.05 -14.33
CA LYS A 404 76.60 20.62 -14.19
C LYS A 404 75.57 19.59 -13.69
N PHE A 405 75.41 18.59 -14.58
CA PHE A 405 75.29 17.13 -14.38
C PHE A 405 73.97 16.53 -13.86
N GLY A 406 73.48 15.54 -14.61
CA GLY A 406 72.54 14.53 -14.08
C GLY A 406 71.62 13.87 -15.10
N ILE A 407 72.19 13.13 -16.06
CA ILE A 407 71.47 12.17 -16.91
C ILE A 407 70.98 11.00 -16.04
N SER A 408 69.71 10.59 -16.15
CA SER A 408 69.36 9.19 -16.40
C SER A 408 67.89 9.00 -16.81
N THR A 409 67.74 8.62 -18.06
CA THR A 409 66.67 7.85 -18.70
C THR A 409 66.44 6.47 -18.08
N SER A 410 65.20 5.97 -18.11
CA SER A 410 64.77 4.62 -18.58
C SER A 410 63.27 4.43 -18.23
N TYR A 411 62.34 4.32 -19.19
CA TYR A 411 61.83 3.07 -19.83
C TYR A 411 61.64 1.95 -18.78
N TYR A 412 60.44 1.44 -18.48
CA TYR A 412 59.34 0.95 -19.32
C TYR A 412 57.97 1.14 -18.65
#